data_AF-A0A4Z0AQ65-F1
#
_entry.id   AF-A0A4Z0AQ65-F1
#
_cell.length_a   1.000
_cell.length_b   1.000
_cell.length_c   1.000
_cell.angle_alpha   90.00
_cell.angle_beta   90.00
_cell.angle_gamma   90.00
#
_symmetry.space_group_name_H-M   'P 1'
#
loop_
_entity.id
_entity.type
_entity.pdbx_description
1 polymer ?
#
loop_
_entity_poly.entity_id
_entity_poly.type
_entity_poly.pdbx_seq_one_letter_code
_entity_poly.pdbx_strand_id
1 'polypeptide(L)' 'MSVSPIRKFALALGLFSVVYGVSFFVAVLVCGFVGVLLKTSDAWVYFWIGAPLSVVLTLYWTVSQWRYVKDFVAGRREC' A
#
# COMPACT_ATOMS: atom_id res chain seq x y z
N MET A 1 -21.08 -20.75 -8.89
CA MET A 1 -20.52 -21.14 -7.58
C MET A 1 -20.50 -19.92 -6.67
N SER A 2 -21.33 -19.92 -5.62
CA SER A 2 -21.40 -18.84 -4.62
C SER A 2 -20.13 -18.91 -3.75
N VAL A 3 -19.20 -17.97 -3.94
CA VAL A 3 -17.99 -17.86 -3.12
C VAL A 3 -18.41 -17.37 -1.73
N SER A 4 -18.12 -18.15 -0.69
CA SER A 4 -18.46 -17.81 0.69
C SER A 4 -17.91 -16.42 1.07
N PRO A 5 -18.63 -15.62 1.87
CA PRO A 5 -18.23 -14.26 2.24
C PRO A 5 -16.83 -14.22 2.88
N ILE A 6 -16.45 -15.28 3.60
CA ILE A 6 -15.14 -15.45 4.22
C ILE A 6 -14.00 -15.47 3.19
N ARG A 7 -14.18 -16.17 2.07
CA ARG A 7 -13.16 -16.23 1.00
C ARG A 7 -12.94 -14.87 0.34
N LYS A 8 -14.02 -14.10 0.15
CA LYS A 8 -13.94 -12.73 -0.39
C LYS A 8 -13.21 -11.80 0.57
N PHE A 9 -13.47 -11.94 1.87
CA PHE A 9 -12.82 -11.16 2.91
C PHE A 9 -11.32 -11.49 3.02
N ALA A 10 -10.95 -12.78 2.97
CA ALA A 10 -9.56 -13.21 2.98
C ALA A 10 -8.78 -12.70 1.75
N LEU A 11 -9.39 -12.72 0.56
CA LEU A 11 -8.81 -12.15 -0.65
C LEU A 11 -8.58 -10.64 -0.54
N ALA A 12 -9.55 -9.90 0.00
CA ALA A 12 -9.42 -8.46 0.21
C ALA A 12 -8.30 -8.13 1.21
N LEU A 13 -8.19 -8.89 2.30
CA LEU A 13 -7.10 -8.77 3.29
C LEU A 13 -5.74 -9.09 2.67
N GLY A 14 -5.66 -10.13 1.84
CA GLY A 14 -4.45 -10.49 1.11
C GLY A 14 -3.98 -9.37 0.18
N LEU A 15 -4.88 -8.81 -0.62
CA LEU A 15 -4.56 -7.66 -1.49
C LEU A 15 -4.12 -6.45 -0.67
N PHE A 16 -4.84 -6.15 0.42
CA PHE A 16 -4.50 -5.03 1.29
C PHE A 16 -3.11 -5.18 1.92
N SER A 17 -2.77 -6.38 2.38
CA SER A 17 -1.44 -6.69 2.94
C SER A 17 -0.32 -6.47 1.92
N VAL A 18 -0.53 -6.90 0.66
CA VAL A 18 0.45 -6.68 -0.41
C VAL A 18 0.62 -5.19 -0.71
N VAL A 19 -0.48 -4.46 -0.84
CA VAL A 19 -0.46 -3.00 -1.10
C VAL A 19 0.24 -2.27 0.05
N TYR A 20 -0.06 -2.64 1.29
CA TYR A 20 0.57 -2.06 2.47
C TYR A 20 2.07 -2.38 2.52
N GLY A 21 2.45 -3.63 2.26
CA GLY A 21 3.85 -4.06 2.23
C GLY A 21 4.70 -3.31 1.19
N VAL A 22 4.18 -3.17 -0.04
CA VAL A 22 4.85 -2.38 -1.08
C VAL A 22 4.95 -0.91 -0.69
N SER A 23 3.88 -0.34 -0.14
CA SER A 23 3.86 1.06 0.29
C SER A 23 4.85 1.33 1.42
N PHE A 24 4.95 0.42 2.39
CA PHE A 24 5.92 0.49 3.47
C PHE A 24 7.35 0.40 2.95
N PHE A 25 7.63 -0.54 2.03
CA PHE A 25 8.95 -0.69 1.44
C PHE A 25 9.42 0.58 0.72
N VAL A 26 8.54 1.20 -0.08
CA VAL A 26 8.84 2.48 -0.74
C VAL A 26 9.10 3.58 0.29
N ALA A 27 8.32 3.65 1.38
CA ALA A 27 8.54 4.64 2.43
C ALA A 27 9.88 4.47 3.13
N VAL A 28 10.32 3.23 3.38
CA VAL A 28 11.66 2.92 3.92
C VAL A 28 12.75 3.36 2.95
N LEU A 29 12.60 3.11 1.65
CA LEU A 29 13.56 3.57 0.64
C LEU A 29 13.68 5.10 0.60
N VAL A 30 12.55 5.81 0.66
CA VAL A 30 12.54 7.27 0.70
C VAL A 30 13.19 7.79 1.98
N CYS A 31 12.93 7.17 3.13
CA CYS A 31 13.60 7.53 4.39
C CYS A 31 15.11 7.31 4.33
N GLY A 32 15.54 6.17 3.79
CA GLY A 32 16.95 5.88 3.56
C GLY A 32 17.59 6.95 2.67
N PHE A 33 16.94 7.30 1.56
CA PHE A 33 17.42 8.34 0.65
C PHE A 33 17.53 9.71 1.35
N VAL A 34 16.52 10.12 2.11
CA VAL A 34 16.54 11.38 2.85
C VAL A 34 17.59 11.38 3.96
N GLY A 35 17.75 10.28 4.69
CA GLY A 35 18.80 10.12 5.72
C GLY A 35 20.21 10.26 5.13
N VAL A 36 20.45 9.67 3.95
CA VAL A 36 21.70 9.85 3.20
C VAL A 36 21.89 11.30 2.76
N LEU A 37 20.84 11.94 2.23
CA LEU A 37 20.90 13.32 1.74
C LEU A 37 21.22 14.32 2.86
N LEU A 38 20.63 14.11 4.04
CA LEU A 38 20.81 14.96 5.22
C LEU A 38 22.03 14.56 6.07
N LYS A 39 22.77 13.50 5.69
CA LYS A 39 23.87 12.92 6.48
C LYS A 39 23.47 12.65 7.94
N THR A 40 22.21 12.30 8.19
CA THR A 40 21.72 11.95 9.52
C THR A 40 21.11 10.56 9.52
N SER A 41 21.48 9.78 10.53
CA SER A 41 20.90 8.47 10.84
C SER A 41 19.88 8.54 11.97
N ASP A 42 19.43 9.74 12.34
CA ASP A 42 18.51 9.92 13.46
C ASP A 42 17.14 9.31 13.17
N ALA A 43 16.66 8.50 14.12
CA ALA A 43 15.37 7.81 14.05
C ALA A 43 14.19 8.77 13.84
N TRP A 44 14.37 10.06 14.14
CA TRP A 44 13.37 11.10 13.93
C TRP A 44 13.00 11.26 12.44
N VAL A 45 13.93 11.04 11.50
CA VAL A 45 13.66 11.17 10.05
C VAL A 45 12.66 10.10 9.62
N TYR A 46 12.82 8.88 10.12
CA TYR A 46 11.88 7.78 9.87
C TYR A 46 10.50 8.06 10.47
N PHE A 47 10.45 8.67 11.66
CA PHE A 47 9.19 8.96 12.34
C PHE A 47 8.43 10.11 11.69
N TRP A 48 9.12 11.17 11.27
CA TRP A 48 8.51 12.38 10.72
C TRP A 48 8.29 12.35 9.21
N ILE A 49 9.06 11.54 8.48
CA ILE A 49 8.95 11.45 7.02
C ILE A 49 8.39 10.09 6.63
N GLY A 50 8.94 9.00 7.16
CA GLY A 50 8.55 7.64 6.77
C GLY A 50 7.13 7.27 7.15
N ALA A 51 6.75 7.49 8.41
CA ALA A 51 5.41 7.17 8.88
C ALA A 51 4.31 7.92 8.08
N PRO A 52 4.31 9.26 7.97
CA PRO A 52 3.27 9.95 7.19
C PRO A 52 3.35 9.62 5.70
N LEU A 53 4.55 9.47 5.12
CA LEU A 53 4.68 9.10 3.71
C LEU A 53 4.10 7.70 3.44
N SER A 54 4.34 6.73 4.33
CA SER A 54 3.77 5.38 4.22
C SER A 54 2.24 5.39 4.27
N VAL A 55 1.64 6.22 5.12
CA VAL A 55 0.19 6.36 5.23
C VAL A 55 -0.39 7.00 3.97
N VAL A 56 0.22 8.09 3.50
CA VAL A 56 -0.22 8.79 2.27
C VAL A 56 -0.08 7.89 1.06
N LEU A 57 1.04 7.16 0.93
CA LEU A 57 1.28 6.27 -0.20
C LEU A 57 0.33 5.06 -0.17
N THR A 58 0.06 4.50 1.01
CA THR A 58 -0.91 3.42 1.18
C THR A 58 -2.32 3.89 0.81
N LEU A 59 -2.74 5.08 1.26
CA LEU A 59 -4.04 5.66 0.91
C LEU A 59 -4.13 5.95 -0.59
N TYR A 60 -3.10 6.59 -1.15
CA TYR A 60 -3.03 6.88 -2.58
C TYR A 60 -3.11 5.60 -3.41
N TRP A 61 -2.36 4.57 -3.05
CA TRP A 61 -2.37 3.29 -3.77
C TRP A 61 -3.70 2.58 -3.60
N THR A 62 -4.29 2.59 -2.41
CA THR A 62 -5.61 2.00 -2.15
C THR A 62 -6.69 2.68 -2.97
N VAL A 63 -6.68 4.02 -3.06
CA VAL A 63 -7.64 4.81 -3.85
C VAL A 63 -7.40 4.64 -5.36
N SER A 64 -6.14 4.66 -5.80
CA SER A 64 -5.78 4.50 -7.21
C SER A 64 -6.11 3.10 -7.73
N GLN A 65 -5.80 2.07 -6.93
CA GLN A 65 -6.19 0.69 -7.20
C GLN A 65 -7.67 0.43 -6.95
N TRP A 66 -8.42 1.33 -6.29
CA TRP A 66 -9.86 1.17 -6.08
C TRP A 66 -10.63 1.14 -7.42
N ARG A 67 -10.13 1.80 -8.48
CA ARG A 67 -10.68 1.63 -9.84
C ARG A 67 -10.42 0.22 -10.37
N TYR A 68 -9.18 -0.28 -10.27
CA TYR A 68 -8.81 -1.64 -10.67
C TYR A 68 -9.58 -2.72 -9.90
N VAL A 69 -9.69 -2.58 -8.57
CA VAL A 69 -10.42 -3.50 -7.70
C VAL A 69 -11.92 -3.45 -8.01
N LYS A 70 -12.49 -2.26 -8.27
CA LYS A 70 -13.88 -2.16 -8.73
C LYS A 70 -14.09 -2.87 -10.06
N ASP A 71 -13.21 -2.68 -11.04
CA ASP A 71 -13.34 -3.35 -12.35
C ASP A 71 -13.18 -4.87 -12.22
N PHE A 72 -12.28 -5.35 -11.36
CA PHE A 72 -12.09 -6.77 -11.08
C PHE A 72 -13.29 -7.39 -10.32
N VAL A 73 -13.82 -6.69 -9.31
CA VAL A 73 -14.98 -7.13 -8.51
C VAL A 73 -16.30 -7.03 -9.29
N ALA A 74 -16.44 -6.02 -10.17
CA ALA A 74 -17.56 -5.88 -11.08
C ALA A 74 -17.59 -6.98 -12.16
N GLY A 75 -16.55 -7.82 -12.23
CA GLY A 75 -16.55 -9.00 -13.08
C GLY A 75 -16.53 -8.67 -14.57
N ARG A 76 -16.04 -7.48 -14.96
CA ARG A 76 -15.78 -7.17 -16.36
C ARG A 76 -14.52 -7.89 -16.83
N ARG A 77 -14.67 -9.21 -17.01
CA ARG A 77 -13.93 -9.93 -18.04
C ARG A 77 -14.54 -9.51 -19.37
N GLU A 78 -14.14 -8.35 -19.88
CA GLU A 78 -14.36 -8.07 -21.29
C GLU A 78 -13.34 -8.94 -22.06
N CYS A 79 -13.85 -10.09 -22.49
CA CYS A 79 -13.39 -11.04 -23.52
C CYS A 79 -11.89 -11.27 -23.70
#